data_AF-A0AAN6RHT0-F1
#
_entry.id   AF-A0AAN6RHT0-F1
#
_cell.length_a   1.000
_cell.length_b   1.000
_cell.length_c   1.000
_cell.angle_alpha   90.00
_cell.angle_beta   90.00
_cell.angle_gamma   90.00
#
_symmetry.space_group_name_H-M   'P 1'
#
loop_
_entity.id
_entity.type
_entity.pdbx_description
1 polymer ?
#
loop_
_entity_poly.entity_id
_entity_poly.type
_entity_poly.pdbx_seq_one_letter_code
_entity_poly.pdbx_strand_id
1 'polypeptide(L)'
;MSSISSVKVEMFQMADVSDEMLASAATLFSSSYGTWGPQAASKMDSSYKAGAPIKMSPAYIREQCLPPNTPSIHIRATLLDGSLAGYAFATTWTYLDRRVCWITQLCIARPLRSQGLATKILRHLRAGNRDHGYGILSSHPHAILAALRALGRGIEGGVHLQSVKMRLRGFMDESPVAEAINSAFR
;
A
#
# COMPACT_ATOMS: atom_id res chain seq x y z
N MET A 1 7.20 15.71 -21.47
CA MET A 1 6.35 15.65 -20.26
C MET A 1 5.24 14.67 -20.53
N SER A 2 5.28 13.46 -19.96
CA SER A 2 4.24 12.46 -20.22
C SER A 2 3.03 12.76 -19.35
N SER A 3 1.92 13.16 -19.97
CA SER A 3 0.63 13.36 -19.32
C SER A 3 0.00 12.01 -18.98
N ILE A 4 -0.75 11.92 -17.88
CA ILE A 4 -1.46 10.73 -17.35
C ILE A 4 -2.56 10.15 -18.28
N SER A 5 -2.60 10.55 -19.55
CA SER A 5 -3.79 10.51 -20.39
C SER A 5 -4.36 9.12 -20.70
N SER A 6 -3.71 8.01 -20.32
CA SER A 6 -4.27 6.67 -20.53
C SER A 6 -3.61 5.60 -19.65
N VAL A 7 -3.99 5.59 -18.37
CA VAL A 7 -3.65 4.51 -17.43
C VAL A 7 -4.88 3.62 -17.21
N LYS A 8 -4.77 2.33 -17.52
CA LYS A 8 -5.79 1.31 -17.22
C LYS A 8 -5.65 0.90 -15.75
N VAL A 9 -6.75 0.86 -15.01
CA VAL A 9 -6.76 0.43 -13.60
C VAL A 9 -7.59 -0.83 -13.49
N GLU A 10 -7.02 -1.86 -12.87
CA GLU A 10 -7.63 -3.18 -12.74
C GLU A 10 -7.57 -3.63 -11.27
N MET A 11 -8.58 -4.37 -10.84
CA MET A 11 -8.70 -4.92 -9.49
C MET A 11 -8.81 -6.44 -9.57
N PHE A 12 -8.06 -7.14 -8.71
CA PHE A 12 -7.99 -8.59 -8.63
C PHE A 12 -8.24 -9.02 -7.18
N GLN A 13 -9.03 -10.07 -7.00
CA GLN A 13 -9.08 -10.77 -5.72
C GLN A 13 -7.82 -11.61 -5.56
N MET A 14 -7.44 -11.93 -4.33
CA MET A 14 -6.21 -12.69 -4.06
C MET A 14 -6.10 -14.00 -4.85
N ALA A 15 -7.22 -14.70 -5.05
CA ALA A 15 -7.27 -15.93 -5.83
C ALA A 15 -6.85 -15.75 -7.30
N ASP A 16 -7.00 -14.54 -7.84
CA ASP A 16 -6.67 -14.18 -9.23
C ASP A 16 -5.29 -13.51 -9.36
N VAL A 17 -4.57 -13.31 -8.27
CA VAL A 17 -3.24 -12.69 -8.29
C VAL A 17 -2.19 -13.73 -8.69
N SER A 18 -1.65 -13.59 -9.90
CA SER A 18 -0.60 -14.46 -10.42
C SER A 18 0.78 -14.13 -9.84
N ASP A 19 1.72 -15.09 -9.92
CA ASP A 19 3.13 -14.88 -9.56
C ASP A 19 3.78 -13.76 -10.39
N GLU A 20 3.37 -13.58 -11.64
CA GLU A 20 3.85 -12.51 -12.52
C GLU A 20 3.42 -11.11 -12.01
N MET A 21 2.20 -10.99 -11.49
CA MET A 21 1.74 -9.74 -10.87
C MET A 21 2.58 -9.40 -9.63
N LEU A 22 2.91 -10.40 -8.81
CA LEU A 22 3.78 -10.21 -7.64
C LEU A 22 5.22 -9.88 -8.04
N ALA A 23 5.76 -10.52 -9.08
CA ALA A 23 7.07 -10.22 -9.64
C ALA A 23 7.15 -8.79 -10.16
N SER A 24 6.11 -8.34 -10.86
CA SER A 24 5.99 -6.96 -11.35
C SER A 24 5.92 -5.95 -10.18
N ALA A 25 5.13 -6.26 -9.15
CA ALA A 25 5.01 -5.43 -7.95
C ALA A 25 6.34 -5.33 -7.17
N ALA A 26 7.05 -6.46 -7.02
CA ALA A 26 8.37 -6.54 -6.39
C ALA A 26 9.42 -5.71 -7.14
N THR A 27 9.40 -5.80 -8.47
CA THR A 27 10.30 -5.05 -9.35
C THR A 27 10.03 -3.55 -9.26
N LEU A 28 8.76 -3.13 -9.31
CA LEU A 28 8.40 -1.73 -9.17
C LEU A 28 8.78 -1.18 -7.79
N PHE A 29 8.50 -1.94 -6.72
CA PHE A 29 8.87 -1.54 -5.36
C PHE A 29 10.38 -1.33 -5.26
N SER A 30 11.16 -2.33 -5.67
CA SER A 30 12.61 -2.33 -5.54
C SER A 30 13.30 -1.23 -6.34
N SER A 31 12.68 -0.80 -7.44
CA SER A 31 13.17 0.32 -8.26
C SER A 31 12.69 1.69 -7.77
N SER A 32 11.54 1.76 -7.10
CA SER A 32 10.86 3.02 -6.81
C SER A 32 10.92 3.47 -5.35
N TYR A 33 10.85 2.57 -4.37
CA TYR A 33 10.59 2.93 -2.97
C TYR A 33 11.68 3.83 -2.37
N GLY A 34 12.94 3.40 -2.42
CA GLY A 34 14.05 4.18 -1.87
C GLY A 34 15.34 3.38 -1.74
N THR A 35 16.33 3.98 -1.08
CA THR A 35 17.61 3.37 -0.75
C THR A 35 17.83 3.42 0.76
N TRP A 36 18.61 2.48 1.28
CA TRP A 36 18.99 2.46 2.70
C TRP A 36 19.78 3.72 3.08
N GLY A 37 19.42 4.32 4.21
CA GLY A 37 20.15 5.46 4.76
C GLY A 37 21.50 5.05 5.38
N PRO A 38 22.38 6.01 5.71
CA PRO A 38 23.69 5.73 6.31
C PRO A 38 23.64 4.93 7.61
N GLN A 39 22.56 5.08 8.38
CA GLN A 39 22.36 4.38 9.66
C GLN A 39 21.93 2.91 9.50
N ALA A 40 21.65 2.43 8.30
CA ALA A 40 21.21 1.05 8.08
C ALA A 40 22.34 0.05 8.39
N ALA A 41 23.57 0.38 7.98
CA ALA A 41 24.74 -0.47 8.20
C ALA A 41 25.14 -0.62 9.68
N SER A 42 24.68 0.28 10.56
CA SER A 42 24.99 0.25 12.00
C SER A 42 23.88 -0.36 12.86
N LYS A 43 22.66 -0.54 12.32
CA LYS A 43 21.51 -1.08 13.06
C LYS A 43 21.03 -2.45 12.54
N MET A 44 21.44 -2.83 11.33
CA MET A 44 21.06 -4.09 10.69
C MET A 44 22.30 -4.88 10.27
N ASP A 45 22.12 -6.14 9.88
CA ASP A 45 23.17 -7.02 9.40
C ASP A 45 24.01 -6.37 8.26
N SER A 46 25.27 -6.79 8.12
CA SER A 46 26.21 -6.43 7.04
C SER A 46 25.66 -6.45 5.59
N SER A 47 24.56 -7.16 5.35
CA SER A 47 23.82 -7.19 4.09
C SER A 47 23.08 -5.88 3.75
N TYR A 48 22.86 -4.98 4.72
CA TYR A 48 22.15 -3.70 4.55
C TYR A 48 23.13 -2.54 4.29
N LYS A 49 23.48 -2.36 3.03
CA LYS A 49 24.44 -1.32 2.60
C LYS A 49 23.76 0.03 2.40
N ALA A 50 24.31 1.08 3.00
CA ALA A 50 23.89 2.45 2.74
C ALA A 50 23.93 2.76 1.23
N GLY A 51 22.90 3.42 0.72
CA GLY A 51 22.75 3.73 -0.71
C GLY A 51 22.24 2.56 -1.57
N ALA A 52 22.20 1.32 -1.05
CA ALA A 52 21.61 0.21 -1.78
C ALA A 52 20.07 0.34 -1.84
N PRO A 53 19.41 -0.08 -2.94
CA PRO A 53 17.96 -0.10 -3.03
C PRO A 53 17.33 -0.99 -1.96
N ILE A 54 16.23 -0.51 -1.37
CA ILE A 54 15.37 -1.36 -0.54
C ILE A 54 14.64 -2.30 -1.49
N LYS A 55 14.86 -3.61 -1.35
CA LYS A 55 14.27 -4.63 -2.22
C LYS A 55 13.19 -5.41 -1.51
N MET A 56 12.19 -5.85 -2.26
CA MET A 56 11.22 -6.86 -1.84
C MET A 56 11.22 -7.99 -2.85
N SER A 57 11.13 -9.23 -2.36
CA SER A 57 10.89 -10.39 -3.20
C SER A 57 9.38 -10.63 -3.38
N PRO A 58 8.96 -11.36 -4.42
CA PRO A 58 7.56 -11.76 -4.58
C PRO A 58 7.03 -12.56 -3.38
N ALA A 59 7.87 -13.44 -2.82
CA ALA A 59 7.55 -14.21 -1.61
C ALA A 59 7.31 -13.28 -0.41
N TYR A 60 8.17 -12.27 -0.22
CA TYR A 60 7.99 -11.30 0.85
C TYR A 60 6.71 -10.48 0.69
N ILE A 61 6.36 -10.06 -0.54
CA ILE A 61 5.09 -9.37 -0.80
C ILE A 61 3.91 -10.30 -0.44
N ARG A 62 3.97 -11.57 -0.85
CA ARG A 62 2.93 -12.54 -0.54
C ARG A 62 2.77 -12.75 0.97
N GLU A 63 3.86 -12.84 1.71
CA GLU A 63 3.79 -13.06 3.16
C GLU A 63 3.37 -11.81 3.94
N GLN A 64 3.92 -10.65 3.59
CA GLN A 64 3.81 -9.44 4.43
C GLN A 64 2.73 -8.47 3.96
N CYS A 65 2.39 -8.45 2.68
CA CYS A 65 1.37 -7.55 2.14
C CYS A 65 0.00 -8.23 1.96
N LEU A 66 -0.04 -9.57 1.99
CA LEU A 66 -1.19 -10.41 1.67
C LEU A 66 -1.37 -11.50 2.74
N PRO A 67 -1.79 -11.14 3.97
CA PRO A 67 -1.88 -12.11 5.07
C PRO A 67 -2.79 -13.28 4.70
N PRO A 68 -2.38 -14.52 5.03
CA PRO A 68 -3.10 -15.73 4.65
C PRO A 68 -4.52 -15.73 5.24
N ASN A 69 -5.46 -16.34 4.52
CA ASN A 69 -6.87 -16.47 4.94
C ASN A 69 -7.62 -15.14 5.13
N THR A 70 -7.14 -14.06 4.53
CA THR A 70 -7.86 -12.78 4.52
C THR A 70 -8.37 -12.45 3.11
N PRO A 71 -9.54 -11.79 2.99
CA PRO A 71 -9.96 -11.19 1.74
C PRO A 71 -9.02 -10.05 1.36
N SER A 72 -7.99 -10.40 0.59
CA SER A 72 -6.99 -9.48 0.06
C SER A 72 -7.28 -9.09 -1.39
N ILE A 73 -6.95 -7.85 -1.71
CA ILE A 73 -7.23 -7.20 -2.99
C ILE A 73 -5.92 -6.65 -3.53
N HIS A 74 -5.66 -6.92 -4.81
CA HIS A 74 -4.62 -6.26 -5.57
C HIS A 74 -5.24 -5.29 -6.57
N ILE A 75 -4.74 -4.06 -6.62
CA ILE A 75 -5.08 -3.10 -7.67
C ILE A 75 -3.82 -2.67 -8.36
N ARG A 76 -3.82 -2.70 -9.68
CA ARG A 76 -2.72 -2.20 -10.49
C ARG A 76 -3.18 -1.16 -11.49
N ALA A 77 -2.26 -0.26 -11.81
CA ALA A 77 -2.40 0.69 -12.88
C ALA A 77 -1.32 0.42 -13.92
N THR A 78 -1.70 0.21 -15.18
CA THR A 78 -0.79 -0.04 -16.30
C THR A 78 -0.89 1.07 -17.34
N LEU A 79 0.25 1.45 -17.92
CA LEU A 79 0.29 2.33 -19.09
C LEU A 79 -0.19 1.57 -20.34
N LEU A 80 -0.44 2.29 -21.44
CA LEU A 80 -0.87 1.68 -22.71
C LEU A 80 0.15 0.68 -23.28
N ASP A 81 1.44 0.86 -22.99
CA ASP A 81 2.50 -0.05 -23.38
C ASP A 81 2.58 -1.33 -22.52
N GLY A 82 1.67 -1.48 -21.54
CA GLY A 82 1.61 -2.60 -20.62
C GLY A 82 2.49 -2.46 -19.38
N SER A 83 3.31 -1.42 -19.29
CA SER A 83 4.20 -1.23 -18.12
C SER A 83 3.41 -0.89 -16.85
N LEU A 84 3.89 -1.41 -15.71
CA LEU A 84 3.28 -1.17 -14.41
C LEU A 84 3.59 0.24 -13.90
N ALA A 85 2.58 1.10 -13.88
CA ALA A 85 2.67 2.49 -13.42
C ALA A 85 2.57 2.63 -11.90
N GLY A 86 1.84 1.72 -11.26
CA GLY A 86 1.64 1.71 -9.82
C GLY A 86 0.73 0.58 -9.38
N TYR A 87 0.74 0.27 -8.08
CA TYR A 87 -0.16 -0.71 -7.50
C TYR A 87 -0.47 -0.42 -6.04
N ALA A 88 -1.53 -1.05 -5.53
CA ALA A 88 -1.83 -1.16 -4.12
C ALA A 88 -2.18 -2.62 -3.76
N PHE A 89 -1.81 -3.03 -2.57
CA PHE A 89 -2.37 -4.20 -1.89
C PHE A 89 -3.20 -3.72 -0.71
N ALA A 90 -4.34 -4.37 -0.50
CA ALA A 90 -5.19 -4.12 0.64
C ALA A 90 -5.77 -5.42 1.17
N THR A 91 -6.05 -5.47 2.46
CA THR A 91 -6.79 -6.57 3.09
C THR A 91 -8.02 -6.02 3.79
N THR A 92 -9.08 -6.82 3.87
CA THR A 92 -10.33 -6.42 4.53
C THR A 92 -10.72 -7.40 5.61
N TRP A 93 -11.29 -6.89 6.71
CA TRP A 93 -11.88 -7.71 7.77
C TRP A 93 -13.09 -7.00 8.36
N THR A 94 -13.88 -7.74 9.12
CA THR A 94 -15.04 -7.21 9.84
C THR A 94 -14.67 -7.04 11.31
N TYR A 95 -14.89 -5.83 11.83
CA TYR A 95 -14.75 -5.52 13.24
C TYR A 95 -16.02 -4.81 13.73
N LEU A 96 -16.68 -5.34 14.77
CA LEU A 96 -17.94 -4.81 15.31
C LEU A 96 -18.99 -4.53 14.21
N ASP A 97 -19.25 -5.53 13.36
CA ASP A 97 -20.15 -5.48 12.19
C ASP A 97 -19.81 -4.41 11.14
N ARG A 98 -18.59 -3.85 11.20
CA ARG A 98 -18.08 -2.89 10.24
C ARG A 98 -16.94 -3.50 9.47
N ARG A 99 -17.14 -3.67 8.16
CA ARG A 99 -16.06 -4.01 7.24
C ARG A 99 -15.07 -2.85 7.14
N VAL A 100 -13.79 -3.14 7.29
CA VAL A 100 -12.70 -2.17 7.17
C VAL A 100 -11.69 -2.67 6.14
N CYS A 101 -11.14 -1.73 5.37
CA CYS A 101 -10.10 -1.99 4.38
C CYS A 101 -8.78 -1.34 4.79
N TRP A 102 -7.72 -2.13 4.84
CA TRP A 102 -6.39 -1.67 5.20
C TRP A 102 -5.41 -1.84 4.04
N ILE A 103 -4.86 -0.73 3.58
CA ILE A 103 -3.85 -0.71 2.52
C ILE A 103 -2.51 -1.09 3.13
N THR A 104 -2.00 -2.26 2.78
CA THR A 104 -0.74 -2.83 3.30
C THR A 104 0.47 -2.32 2.52
N GLN A 105 0.27 -2.00 1.25
CA GLN A 105 1.33 -1.52 0.37
C GLN A 105 0.76 -0.62 -0.73
N LEU A 106 1.47 0.47 -1.03
CA LEU A 106 1.13 1.38 -2.13
C LEU A 106 2.43 1.87 -2.76
N CYS A 107 2.63 1.55 -4.03
CA CYS A 107 3.84 1.94 -4.75
C CYS A 107 3.49 2.55 -6.11
N ILE A 108 4.12 3.68 -6.42
CA ILE A 108 3.99 4.39 -7.69
C ILE A 108 5.38 4.55 -8.30
N ALA A 109 5.49 4.30 -9.61
CA ALA A 109 6.69 4.55 -10.38
C ALA A 109 7.18 5.99 -10.18
N ARG A 110 8.47 6.18 -9.90
CA ARG A 110 9.02 7.51 -9.57
C ARG A 110 8.62 8.61 -10.57
N PRO A 111 8.69 8.39 -11.90
CA PRO A 111 8.35 9.42 -12.88
C PRO A 111 6.88 9.84 -12.86
N LEU A 112 6.00 9.01 -12.28
CA LEU A 112 4.54 9.20 -12.26
C LEU A 112 4.03 9.67 -10.89
N ARG A 113 4.93 9.92 -9.94
CA ARG A 113 4.58 10.44 -8.60
C ARG A 113 4.07 11.87 -8.69
N SER A 114 3.27 12.26 -7.70
CA SER A 114 2.68 13.60 -7.57
C SER A 114 1.76 14.02 -8.73
N GLN A 115 1.39 13.09 -9.62
CA GLN A 115 0.45 13.32 -10.71
C GLN A 115 -0.97 12.78 -10.39
N GLY A 116 -1.22 12.32 -9.16
CA GLY A 116 -2.54 11.85 -8.72
C GLY A 116 -2.83 10.36 -8.99
N LEU A 117 -1.89 9.59 -9.55
CA LEU A 117 -2.08 8.17 -9.83
C LEU A 117 -2.41 7.34 -8.59
N ALA A 118 -1.72 7.58 -7.46
CA ALA A 118 -2.04 6.95 -6.18
C ALA A 118 -3.50 7.18 -5.77
N THR A 119 -3.96 8.43 -5.86
CA THR A 119 -5.36 8.77 -5.56
C THR A 119 -6.33 8.08 -6.52
N LYS A 120 -6.00 7.96 -7.81
CA LYS A 120 -6.82 7.23 -8.80
C LYS A 120 -6.95 5.75 -8.44
N ILE A 121 -5.85 5.08 -8.07
CA ILE A 121 -5.82 3.69 -7.62
C ILE A 121 -6.70 3.50 -6.38
N LEU A 122 -6.52 4.34 -5.36
CA LEU A 122 -7.29 4.25 -4.11
C LEU A 122 -8.78 4.58 -4.28
N ARG A 123 -9.14 5.46 -5.23
CA ARG A 123 -10.55 5.68 -5.59
C ARG A 123 -11.18 4.46 -6.26
N HIS A 124 -10.45 3.73 -7.10
CA HIS A 124 -10.92 2.46 -7.65
C HIS A 124 -11.11 1.42 -6.55
N LEU A 125 -10.19 1.35 -5.57
CA LEU A 125 -10.35 0.49 -4.39
C LEU A 125 -11.67 0.76 -3.67
N ARG A 126 -11.96 2.03 -3.41
CA ARG A 126 -13.20 2.44 -2.74
C ARG A 126 -14.44 2.17 -3.58
N ALA A 127 -14.42 2.48 -4.88
CA ALA A 127 -15.59 2.28 -5.75
C ALA A 127 -15.97 0.80 -5.90
N GLY A 128 -14.98 -0.09 -5.89
CA GLY A 128 -15.20 -1.54 -5.95
C GLY A 128 -15.64 -2.18 -4.64
N ASN A 129 -15.66 -1.46 -3.52
CA ASN A 129 -15.95 -2.01 -2.20
C ASN A 129 -16.95 -1.16 -1.40
N ARG A 130 -17.58 -1.77 -0.40
CA ARG A 130 -18.53 -1.10 0.52
C ARG A 130 -18.00 -1.13 1.95
N ASP A 131 -16.75 -0.71 2.13
CA ASP A 131 -16.12 -0.69 3.45
C ASP A 131 -16.56 0.56 4.23
N HIS A 132 -16.72 0.39 5.54
CA HIS A 132 -17.10 1.45 6.46
C HIS A 132 -15.92 2.31 6.91
N GLY A 133 -14.71 1.79 6.76
CA GLY A 133 -13.48 2.45 7.15
C GLY A 133 -12.32 2.06 6.24
N TYR A 134 -11.35 2.97 6.13
CA TYR A 134 -10.12 2.73 5.42
C TYR A 134 -8.92 3.14 6.27
N GLY A 135 -7.82 2.41 6.16
CA GLY A 135 -6.53 2.79 6.70
C GLY A 135 -5.38 2.42 5.78
N ILE A 136 -4.19 2.94 6.08
CA ILE A 136 -2.98 2.72 5.29
C ILE A 136 -1.77 2.53 6.19
N LEU A 137 -0.98 1.49 5.91
CA LEU A 137 0.34 1.29 6.48
C LEU A 137 1.37 2.03 5.62
N SER A 138 1.74 3.24 6.01
CA SER A 138 2.80 3.97 5.32
C SER A 138 3.42 5.04 6.21
N SER A 139 4.74 5.18 6.15
CA SER A 139 5.47 6.33 6.66
C SER A 139 5.65 7.43 5.62
N HIS A 140 5.26 7.19 4.36
CA HIS A 140 5.51 8.14 3.27
C HIS A 140 4.41 9.21 3.22
N PRO A 141 4.73 10.51 3.41
CA PRO A 141 3.69 11.56 3.44
C PRO A 141 2.84 11.60 2.18
N HIS A 142 3.41 11.32 1.00
CA HIS A 142 2.66 11.28 -0.26
C HIS A 142 1.59 10.17 -0.29
N ALA A 143 1.86 9.01 0.31
CA ALA A 143 0.91 7.90 0.39
C ALA A 143 -0.23 8.22 1.36
N ILE A 144 0.10 8.77 2.53
CA ILE A 144 -0.88 9.23 3.52
C ILE A 144 -1.80 10.29 2.91
N LEU A 145 -1.23 11.30 2.24
CA LEU A 145 -1.99 12.35 1.55
C LEU A 145 -2.89 11.79 0.43
N ALA A 146 -2.39 10.82 -0.34
CA ALA A 146 -3.20 10.17 -1.36
C ALA A 146 -4.39 9.43 -0.76
N ALA A 147 -4.20 8.73 0.36
CA ALA A 147 -5.26 8.04 1.09
C ALA A 147 -6.29 9.02 1.66
N LEU A 148 -5.86 10.12 2.30
CA LEU A 148 -6.77 11.15 2.81
C LEU A 148 -7.64 11.76 1.71
N ARG A 149 -7.07 12.00 0.52
CA ARG A 149 -7.78 12.54 -0.66
C ARG A 149 -8.74 11.55 -1.32
N ALA A 150 -8.45 10.26 -1.27
CA ALA A 150 -9.25 9.22 -1.91
C ALA A 150 -10.34 8.64 -1.01
N LEU A 151 -10.02 8.47 0.27
CA LEU A 151 -10.78 7.63 1.22
C LEU A 151 -11.30 8.43 2.41
N GLY A 152 -10.66 9.54 2.75
CA GLY A 152 -11.07 10.43 3.83
C GLY A 152 -11.92 11.60 3.35
N ARG A 153 -11.95 12.66 4.19
CA ARG A 153 -12.57 13.96 3.88
C ARG A 153 -11.53 14.99 3.38
N GLY A 154 -10.38 14.53 2.89
CA GLY A 154 -9.22 15.41 2.64
C GLY A 154 -8.53 15.87 3.93
N ILE A 155 -7.53 16.75 3.79
CA ILE A 155 -6.77 17.31 4.92
C ILE A 155 -7.61 18.34 5.69
N GLU A 156 -8.52 19.00 4.99
CA GLU A 156 -9.34 20.12 5.49
C GLU A 156 -10.47 19.66 6.43
N GLY A 157 -10.79 18.36 6.43
CA GLY A 157 -11.96 17.83 7.15
C GLY A 157 -11.83 17.70 8.66
N GLY A 158 -10.68 18.05 9.25
CA GLY A 158 -10.40 17.95 10.69
C GLY A 158 -10.40 16.50 11.22
N VAL A 159 -9.27 16.00 11.70
CA VAL A 159 -9.21 14.66 12.32
C VAL A 159 -9.35 14.80 13.84
N HIS A 160 -10.40 14.24 14.41
CA HIS A 160 -10.57 14.19 15.87
C HIS A 160 -9.70 13.07 16.47
N LEU A 161 -8.42 13.39 16.69
CA LEU A 161 -7.35 12.44 17.03
C LEU A 161 -7.63 11.59 18.28
N GLN A 162 -8.35 12.13 19.28
CA GLN A 162 -8.66 11.41 20.52
C GLN A 162 -9.67 10.27 20.31
N SER A 163 -10.68 10.48 19.46
CA SER A 163 -11.67 9.44 19.11
C SER A 163 -11.07 8.35 18.24
N VAL A 164 -10.10 8.73 17.41
CA VAL A 164 -9.31 7.82 16.58
C VAL A 164 -8.43 6.93 17.48
N LYS A 165 -7.73 7.50 18.47
CA LYS A 165 -6.82 6.76 19.35
C LYS A 165 -7.49 5.64 20.17
N MET A 166 -8.67 5.90 20.76
CA MET A 166 -9.39 4.87 21.54
C MET A 166 -9.96 3.73 20.68
N ARG A 167 -10.43 4.02 19.46
CA ARG A 167 -10.98 2.97 18.56
C ARG A 167 -9.92 2.24 17.77
N LEU A 168 -8.81 2.89 17.44
CA LEU A 168 -7.72 2.29 16.66
C LEU A 168 -7.02 1.15 17.40
N ARG A 169 -6.98 1.15 18.74
CA ARG A 169 -6.26 0.11 19.47
C ARG A 169 -6.90 -1.27 19.26
N GLY A 170 -8.19 -1.43 19.56
CA GLY A 170 -8.91 -2.68 19.29
C GLY A 170 -8.92 -3.04 17.80
N PHE A 171 -8.95 -2.04 16.93
CA PHE A 171 -8.85 -2.24 15.48
C PHE A 171 -7.48 -2.80 15.03
N MET A 172 -6.38 -2.33 15.62
CA MET A 172 -5.04 -2.85 15.34
C MET A 172 -4.80 -4.20 16.01
N ASP A 173 -5.36 -4.43 17.19
CA ASP A 173 -5.25 -5.70 17.91
C ASP A 173 -5.94 -6.85 17.15
N GLU A 174 -7.03 -6.55 16.44
CA GLU A 174 -7.74 -7.52 15.58
C GLU A 174 -7.27 -7.51 14.11
N SER A 175 -6.25 -6.72 13.79
CA SER A 175 -5.75 -6.60 12.43
C SER A 175 -4.97 -7.85 12.02
N PRO A 176 -5.30 -8.49 10.89
CA PRO A 176 -4.56 -9.66 10.41
C PRO A 176 -3.15 -9.32 9.90
N VAL A 177 -2.77 -8.04 9.89
CA VAL A 177 -1.44 -7.57 9.48
C VAL A 177 -0.59 -7.10 10.66
N ALA A 178 -0.96 -7.40 11.90
CA ALA A 178 -0.22 -6.96 13.09
C ALA A 178 1.27 -7.37 13.07
N GLU A 179 1.61 -8.55 12.57
CA GLU A 179 3.01 -8.97 12.39
C GLU A 179 3.75 -8.16 11.32
N ALA A 180 3.10 -7.86 10.18
CA ALA A 180 3.67 -7.02 9.13
C ALA A 180 3.87 -5.56 9.58
N ILE A 181 2.98 -5.05 10.45
CA ILE A 181 3.15 -3.76 11.12
C ILE A 181 4.37 -3.83 12.06
N ASN A 182 4.49 -4.88 12.86
CA ASN A 182 5.60 -5.03 13.81
C ASN A 182 6.96 -5.29 13.14
N SER A 183 7.00 -5.91 11.96
CA SER A 183 8.25 -6.16 11.21
C SER A 183 8.74 -4.93 10.44
N ALA A 184 7.85 -4.07 9.96
CA ALA A 184 8.19 -2.87 9.19
C ALA A 184 8.81 -1.73 10.04
N PHE A 185 8.71 -1.81 11.37
CA PHE A 185 9.22 -0.83 12.33
C PHE A 185 10.30 -1.38 13.29
N ARG A 186 10.85 -2.58 13.02
CA ARG A 186 12.04 -3.08 13.70
C ARG A 186 13.32 -2.69 12.96
#